data_AF-A0A7V0X8P2-F1
#
_entry.id   AF-A0A7V0X8P2-F1
#
_cell.length_a   1.000
_cell.length_b   1.000
_cell.length_c   1.000
_cell.angle_alpha   90.00
_cell.angle_beta   90.00
_cell.angle_gamma   90.00
#
_symmetry.space_group_name_H-M   'P 1'
#
loop_
_entity.id
_entity.type
_entity.pdbx_description
1 polymer ?
#
loop_
_entity_poly.entity_id
_entity_poly.type
_entity_poly.pdbx_seq_one_letter_code
_entity_poly.pdbx_strand_id
1 'polypeptide(L)'
;MVFIICSFAFTVQTQNYFIDFTASGTLSSLDNIYVENLTQGVSLSLSAIDTLHLYGSVGIASIAKSEENIKIYPNPFNETSNLEFYCANPSVIDIWNYDVLGKIILQTNMEVQ
;
A
#
# COMPACT_ATOMS: atom_id res chain seq x y z
N MET A 1 33.50 27.40 -1.52
CA MET A 1 32.93 26.65 -0.38
C MET A 1 31.85 25.73 -0.94
N VAL A 2 32.02 24.42 -0.80
CA VAL A 2 31.05 23.43 -1.30
C VAL A 2 30.15 23.05 -0.12
N PHE A 3 28.84 23.29 -0.25
CA PHE A 3 27.84 22.84 0.71
C PHE A 3 27.36 21.44 0.30
N ILE A 4 27.69 20.43 1.10
CA ILE A 4 27.18 19.07 0.95
C ILE A 4 25.87 18.98 1.73
N ILE A 5 24.77 18.69 1.04
CA ILE A 5 23.46 18.44 1.67
C ILE A 5 23.37 16.93 1.97
N CYS A 6 23.55 16.56 3.23
CA CYS A 6 23.27 15.21 3.72
C CYS A 6 21.77 15.06 4.02
N SER A 7 21.03 14.40 3.15
CA SER A 7 19.64 13.98 3.42
C SER A 7 19.63 12.72 4.30
N PHE A 8 19.51 12.89 5.61
CA PHE A 8 19.23 11.78 6.52
C PHE A 8 17.77 11.34 6.36
N ALA A 9 17.54 10.10 5.94
CA ALA A 9 16.22 9.49 5.96
C ALA A 9 15.90 9.07 7.40
N PHE A 10 15.00 9.81 8.07
CA PHE A 10 14.48 9.40 9.36
C PHE A 10 13.41 8.31 9.16
N THR A 11 13.57 7.17 9.82
CA THR A 11 12.51 6.15 9.90
C THR A 11 11.37 6.70 10.75
N VAL A 12 10.18 6.86 10.16
CA VAL A 12 8.98 7.26 10.90
C VAL A 12 8.55 6.10 11.79
N GLN A 13 8.69 6.24 13.10
CA GLN A 13 8.13 5.30 14.07
C GLN A 13 6.63 5.59 14.18
N THR A 14 5.79 4.70 13.66
CA THR A 14 4.33 4.77 13.87
C THR A 14 3.99 4.53 15.34
N GLN A 15 2.96 5.20 15.84
CA GLN A 15 2.53 5.03 17.22
C GLN A 15 1.75 3.73 17.37
N ASN A 16 2.17 2.88 18.30
CA ASN A 16 1.41 1.71 18.72
C ASN A 16 0.21 2.18 19.57
N TYR A 17 -0.98 1.71 19.24
CA TYR A 17 -2.18 1.92 20.06
C TYR A 17 -2.62 0.60 20.66
N PHE A 18 -2.95 0.63 21.96
CA PHE A 18 -3.50 -0.50 22.70
C PHE A 18 -4.92 -0.16 23.09
N ILE A 19 -5.86 -1.06 22.80
CA ILE A 19 -7.28 -0.90 23.11
C ILE A 19 -7.69 -2.06 24.00
N ASP A 20 -8.13 -1.73 25.21
CA ASP A 20 -8.72 -2.65 26.16
C ASP A 20 -10.24 -2.53 26.13
N PHE A 21 -10.93 -3.65 26.29
CA PHE A 21 -12.37 -3.72 26.20
C PHE A 21 -12.97 -4.06 27.57
N THR A 22 -13.96 -3.27 27.98
CA THR A 22 -14.71 -3.51 29.21
C THR A 22 -16.20 -3.46 28.92
N ALA A 23 -16.93 -4.48 29.34
CA ALA A 23 -18.40 -4.46 29.29
C ALA A 23 -18.95 -3.63 30.45
N SER A 24 -19.92 -2.77 30.16
CA SER A 24 -20.67 -2.01 31.18
C SER A 24 -22.16 -2.09 30.89
N GLY A 25 -22.98 -2.39 31.91
CA GLY A 25 -24.43 -2.48 31.79
C GLY A 25 -24.98 -3.85 32.20
N THR A 26 -25.88 -4.42 31.41
CA THR A 26 -26.57 -5.70 31.71
C THR A 26 -25.66 -6.93 31.66
N LEU A 27 -24.54 -6.85 30.93
CA LEU A 27 -23.52 -7.89 30.84
C LEU A 27 -22.34 -7.49 31.71
N SER A 28 -22.00 -8.34 32.68
CA SER A 28 -20.85 -8.17 33.58
C SER A 28 -19.56 -8.79 33.05
N SER A 29 -19.67 -9.64 32.04
CA SER A 29 -18.54 -10.29 31.37
C SER A 29 -18.72 -10.23 29.86
N LEU A 30 -17.61 -9.98 29.19
CA LEU A 30 -17.46 -10.10 27.75
C LEU A 30 -16.77 -11.45 27.53
N ASP A 31 -17.17 -12.22 26.52
CA ASP A 31 -16.51 -13.50 26.21
C ASP A 31 -15.69 -13.37 24.93
N ASN A 32 -16.32 -12.87 23.86
CA ASN A 32 -15.71 -12.70 22.54
C ASN A 32 -15.97 -11.31 21.97
N ILE A 33 -14.98 -10.79 21.27
CA ILE A 33 -14.97 -9.48 20.62
C ILE A 33 -14.68 -9.68 19.15
N TYR A 34 -15.52 -9.12 18.29
CA TYR A 34 -15.29 -9.11 16.85
C TYR A 34 -14.79 -7.72 16.43
N VAL A 35 -13.61 -7.68 15.84
CA VAL A 35 -12.95 -6.46 15.38
C VAL A 35 -12.81 -6.53 13.87
N GLU A 36 -13.20 -5.46 13.17
CA GLU A 36 -13.06 -5.34 11.72
C GLU A 36 -12.24 -4.10 11.36
N ASN A 37 -11.19 -4.31 10.57
CA ASN A 37 -10.39 -3.24 10.00
C ASN A 37 -10.93 -2.91 8.61
N LEU A 38 -11.76 -1.87 8.54
CA LEU A 38 -12.39 -1.41 7.29
C LEU A 38 -11.38 -0.93 6.24
N THR A 39 -10.18 -0.50 6.65
CA THR A 39 -9.14 -0.02 5.72
C THR A 39 -8.40 -1.18 5.06
N GLN A 40 -8.19 -2.28 5.77
CA GLN A 40 -7.44 -3.45 5.28
C GLN A 40 -8.35 -4.63 4.88
N GLY A 41 -9.66 -4.54 5.15
CA GLY A 41 -10.62 -5.60 4.85
C GLY A 41 -10.38 -6.89 5.64
N VAL A 42 -9.75 -6.79 6.82
CA VAL A 42 -9.45 -7.95 7.68
C VAL A 42 -10.31 -7.91 8.94
N SER A 43 -10.64 -9.08 9.46
CA SER A 43 -11.36 -9.23 10.72
C SER A 43 -10.62 -10.13 11.69
N LEU A 44 -10.84 -9.88 12.98
CA LEU A 44 -10.20 -10.56 14.09
C LEU A 44 -11.24 -10.85 15.17
N SER A 45 -11.24 -12.09 15.66
CA SER A 45 -12.00 -12.45 16.86
C SER A 45 -11.04 -12.55 18.04
N LEU A 46 -11.29 -11.77 19.08
CA LEU A 46 -10.50 -11.70 20.30
C LEU A 46 -11.30 -12.23 21.50
N SER A 47 -10.62 -12.78 22.50
CA SER A 47 -11.22 -13.01 23.81
C SER A 47 -11.28 -11.69 24.59
N ALA A 48 -12.17 -11.61 25.58
CA ALA A 48 -12.32 -10.40 26.39
C ALA A 48 -11.12 -10.01 27.26
N ILE A 49 -10.18 -10.94 27.48
CA ILE A 49 -8.92 -10.66 28.19
C ILE A 49 -7.82 -10.15 27.25
N ASP A 50 -8.06 -10.16 25.94
CA ASP A 50 -7.06 -9.80 24.95
C ASP A 50 -7.08 -8.28 24.70
N THR A 51 -5.90 -7.68 24.70
CA THR A 51 -5.71 -6.28 24.29
C THR A 51 -5.52 -6.23 22.77
N LEU A 52 -6.31 -5.40 22.09
CA LEU A 52 -6.09 -5.14 20.67
C LEU A 52 -4.89 -4.20 20.51
N HIS A 53 -3.80 -4.71 19.94
CA HIS A 53 -2.63 -3.92 19.58
C HIS A 53 -2.70 -3.49 18.12
N LEU A 54 -3.04 -2.23 17.89
CA LEU A 54 -2.94 -1.58 16.59
C LEU A 54 -1.52 -1.04 16.42
N TYR A 55 -0.74 -1.72 15.61
CA TYR A 55 0.51 -1.18 15.07
C TYR A 55 0.24 -0.66 13.66
N GLY A 56 0.91 0.42 13.27
CA GLY A 56 0.85 0.86 11.89
C GLY A 56 1.39 -0.23 10.98
N SER A 57 0.73 -0.46 9.84
CA SER A 57 1.26 -1.37 8.82
C SER A 57 2.65 -0.87 8.42
N VAL A 58 3.69 -1.62 8.80
CA VAL A 58 5.08 -1.40 8.35
C VAL A 58 5.27 -2.14 7.04
N GLY A 59 4.38 -1.87 6.10
CA GLY A 59 4.44 -2.37 4.75
C GLY A 59 4.07 -1.23 3.85
N ILE A 60 4.81 -1.06 2.76
CA ILE A 60 4.33 -0.35 1.57
C ILE A 60 3.23 -1.23 0.96
N ALA A 61 2.18 -1.55 1.72
CA ALA A 61 0.89 -1.74 1.12
C ALA A 61 0.51 -0.31 0.72
N SER A 62 0.94 0.10 -0.47
CA SER A 62 0.31 1.22 -1.13
C SER A 62 -1.17 0.90 -1.06
N ILE A 63 -1.89 1.63 -0.21
CA ILE A 63 -3.28 1.90 -0.50
C ILE A 63 -3.16 2.61 -1.84
N ALA A 64 -3.28 1.84 -2.92
CA ALA A 64 -3.28 2.34 -4.27
C ALA A 64 -4.45 3.32 -4.27
N LYS A 65 -4.09 4.57 -4.06
CA LYS A 65 -5.01 5.67 -3.92
C LYS A 65 -5.63 5.78 -5.29
N SER A 66 -6.85 5.27 -5.41
CA SER A 66 -7.84 5.53 -6.44
C SER A 66 -7.29 5.75 -7.86
N GLU A 67 -7.57 4.79 -8.75
CA GLU A 67 -7.72 5.02 -10.20
C GLU A 67 -6.46 5.26 -11.05
N GLU A 68 -5.28 4.82 -10.64
CA GLU A 68 -4.20 4.70 -11.61
C GLU A 68 -4.39 3.43 -12.46
N ASN A 69 -4.86 3.60 -13.70
CA ASN A 69 -5.06 2.54 -14.70
C ASN A 69 -3.77 1.81 -15.09
N ILE A 70 -2.61 2.26 -14.59
CA ILE A 70 -1.28 1.74 -14.89
C ILE A 70 -0.53 1.53 -13.57
N LYS A 71 0.01 0.33 -13.35
CA LYS A 71 0.83 -0.05 -12.21
C LYS A 71 2.23 -0.41 -12.70
N ILE A 72 3.26 0.13 -12.05
CA ILE A 72 4.66 -0.21 -12.36
C ILE A 72 5.30 -0.73 -11.09
N TYR A 73 5.79 -1.97 -11.12
CA TYR A 73 6.39 -2.60 -9.94
C TYR A 73 7.44 -3.69 -10.28
N PRO A 74 8.50 -3.82 -9.47
CA PRO A 74 8.85 -2.96 -8.34
C PRO A 74 9.30 -1.56 -8.81
N ASN A 75 8.99 -0.53 -8.02
CA ASN A 75 9.53 0.81 -8.21
C ASN A 75 9.99 1.33 -6.85
N PRO A 76 11.29 1.53 -6.60
CA PRO A 76 12.43 1.41 -7.55
C PRO A 76 12.80 -0.04 -7.92
N PHE A 77 13.50 -0.22 -9.05
CA PHE A 77 14.01 -1.52 -9.53
C PHE A 77 15.48 -1.43 -9.97
N ASN A 78 16.19 -2.57 -9.97
CA ASN A 78 17.60 -2.65 -10.36
C ASN A 78 17.80 -3.11 -11.82
N GLU A 79 16.98 -4.05 -12.31
CA GLU A 79 17.14 -4.63 -13.65
C GLU A 79 15.85 -4.58 -14.44
N THR A 80 14.78 -5.18 -13.92
CA THR A 80 13.47 -5.24 -14.58
C THR A 80 12.36 -4.74 -13.66
N SER A 81 11.33 -4.18 -14.28
CA SER A 81 10.05 -3.85 -13.64
C SER A 81 8.92 -4.34 -14.52
N ASN A 82 7.82 -4.71 -13.89
CA ASN A 82 6.57 -5.01 -14.57
C ASN A 82 5.78 -3.72 -14.74
N LEU A 83 5.09 -3.60 -15.88
CA LEU A 83 4.10 -2.57 -16.17
C LEU A 83 2.79 -3.28 -16.48
N GLU A 84 1.77 -3.03 -15.68
CA GLU A 84 0.43 -3.59 -15.82
C GLU A 84 -0.57 -2.48 -16.02
N PHE A 85 -1.51 -2.65 -16.93
CA PHE A 85 -2.61 -1.73 -17.11
C PHE A 85 -3.87 -2.49 -17.52
N TYR A 86 -5.03 -1.88 -17.28
CA TYR A 86 -6.32 -2.44 -17.70
C TYR A 86 -6.86 -1.69 -18.93
N CYS A 87 -7.22 -2.43 -19.97
CA CYS A 87 -7.88 -1.91 -21.16
C CYS A 87 -9.25 -2.59 -21.29
N ALA A 88 -10.33 -1.81 -21.11
CA ALA A 88 -11.69 -2.35 -21.09
C ALA A 88 -12.25 -2.66 -22.50
N ASN A 89 -11.72 -2.01 -23.53
CA ASN A 89 -12.21 -2.11 -24.90
C ASN A 89 -11.05 -2.47 -25.83
N PRO A 90 -11.29 -3.25 -26.91
CA PRO A 90 -10.27 -3.54 -27.90
C PRO A 90 -9.67 -2.25 -28.46
N SER A 91 -8.35 -2.12 -28.36
CA SER A 91 -7.65 -0.91 -28.77
C SER A 91 -6.20 -1.19 -29.10
N VAL A 92 -5.60 -0.26 -29.82
CA VAL A 92 -4.17 -0.24 -30.14
C VAL A 92 -3.45 0.54 -29.05
N ILE A 93 -2.43 -0.06 -28.47
CA ILE A 93 -1.70 0.46 -27.31
C ILE A 93 -0.26 0.73 -27.70
N ASP A 94 0.15 1.99 -27.56
CA ASP A 94 1.53 2.43 -27.74
C ASP A 94 2.20 2.60 -26.39
N ILE A 95 3.31 1.90 -26.17
CA ILE A 95 4.14 2.04 -24.96
C ILE A 95 5.46 2.70 -25.35
N TRP A 96 5.75 3.85 -24.72
CA TRP A 96 6.98 4.62 -24.91
C TRP A 96 7.79 4.66 -23.62
N ASN A 97 9.06 4.29 -23.71
CA ASN A 97 10.02 4.38 -22.62
C ASN A 97 11.03 5.49 -22.92
N TYR A 98 11.21 6.40 -21.97
CA TYR A 98 12.11 7.53 -22.07
C TYR A 98 13.20 7.45 -21.01
N ASP A 99 14.40 7.89 -21.36
CA ASP A 99 15.44 8.18 -20.36
C ASP A 99 15.16 9.51 -19.62
N VAL A 100 15.98 9.80 -18.62
CA VAL A 100 15.87 11.04 -17.82
C VAL A 100 16.14 12.32 -18.63
N LEU A 101 16.69 12.20 -19.84
CA LEU A 101 16.95 13.31 -20.77
C LEU A 101 15.83 13.43 -21.83
N GLY A 102 14.79 12.59 -21.77
CA GLY A 102 13.68 12.57 -22.72
C GLY A 102 13.97 11.84 -24.02
N LYS A 103 15.08 11.10 -24.13
CA LYS A 103 15.38 10.27 -25.29
C LYS A 103 14.55 8.99 -25.24
N ILE A 104 13.93 8.62 -26.36
CA ILE A 104 13.21 7.35 -26.51
C ILE A 104 14.21 6.19 -26.47
N ILE A 105 14.06 5.31 -25.48
CA ILE A 105 14.82 4.06 -25.34
C ILE A 105 14.09 2.92 -26.06
N LEU A 106 12.76 2.86 -25.90
CA LEU A 106 11.92 1.80 -26.44
C LEU A 106 10.57 2.36 -26.87
N GLN A 107 10.08 1.88 -28.01
CA GLN A 107 8.72 2.10 -28.48
C GLN A 107 8.17 0.75 -28.94
N THR A 108 7.02 0.35 -28.39
CA THR A 108 6.31 -0.85 -28.82
C THR A 108 4.83 -0.55 -29.04
N ASN A 109 4.25 -1.22 -30.03
CA ASN A 109 2.84 -1.11 -30.40
C ASN A 109 2.20 -2.49 -30.24
N MET A 110 1.07 -2.56 -29.56
CA MET A 110 0.36 -3.80 -29.27
C MET A 110 -1.13 -3.64 -29.57
N GLU A 111 -1.70 -4.59 -30.29
CA GLU A 111 -3.14 -4.66 -30.52
C GLU A 111 -3.76 -5.62 -29.50
N VAL A 112 -4.71 -5.11 -28.70
CA VAL A 112 -5.43 -5.91 -27.70
C VAL A 112 -6.81 -6.23 -28.26
N GLN A 113 -7.08 -7.52 -28.45
CA GLN A 113 -8.33 -8.07 -29.01
C GLN A 113 -9.42 -8.23 -27.96
#